data_AF-A0A7X9WQE5-F1
#
_entry.id   AF-A0A7X9WQE5-F1
#
_cell.length_a   1.000
_cell.length_b   1.000
_cell.length_c   1.000
_cell.angle_alpha   90.00
_cell.angle_beta   90.00
_cell.angle_gamma   90.00
#
_symmetry.space_group_name_H-M   'P 1'
#
loop_
_entity.id
_entity.type
_entity.pdbx_description
1 polymer ?
#
loop_
_entity_poly.entity_id
_entity_poly.type
_entity_poly.pdbx_seq_one_letter_code
_entity_poly.pdbx_strand_id
1 'polypeptide(L)'
;MKLLAAALLLFGAVTLGRPGGVNDAAITGAGYPAKLSDYGFFSDLKARTPVARVIGYDLETALFSDYAEKQRFIYVPGGAVAKYDAEGVFDFPVGSALIKTFGYRQGGAFKAVETRLLLRRAGGWVAIPYVWNAEGSDAELKRAGTRVPVTFTDPSGAVRSISYAVPNQNQCKDCHALGGTITPIGPKARYLNHGGQLQRLVAGGLLDQAPKDAPRVARWNDAKAPIDARARAYLEINCAHCHNPKGAASNSGLFLELWRTDANAIGLRKRPVAAGRGSGGHEFAIAPGQADKSILIYRLESTDPGIAMPELGRATVHAEGAALLREWIDGMPAS
;
A
#
# COMPACT_ATOMS: atom_id res chain seq x y z
N MET A 1 20.45 -58.64 -40.85
CA MET A 1 21.07 -58.64 -39.52
C MET A 1 22.15 -57.56 -39.47
N LYS A 2 21.83 -56.38 -38.94
CA LYS A 2 22.70 -55.41 -38.24
C LYS A 2 21.90 -54.11 -38.04
N LEU A 3 21.81 -53.72 -36.77
CA LEU A 3 20.87 -52.76 -36.21
C LEU A 3 21.23 -51.31 -36.53
N LEU A 4 20.21 -50.46 -36.72
CA LEU A 4 20.30 -49.01 -36.63
C LEU A 4 20.58 -48.60 -35.18
N ALA A 5 21.64 -47.82 -34.95
CA ALA A 5 21.88 -47.13 -33.70
C ALA A 5 21.11 -45.80 -33.69
N ALA A 6 20.10 -45.69 -32.82
CA ALA A 6 19.41 -44.45 -32.53
C ALA A 6 20.22 -43.65 -31.50
N ALA A 7 20.70 -42.46 -31.88
CA ALA A 7 21.30 -41.51 -30.95
C ALA A 7 20.19 -40.76 -30.20
N LEU A 8 20.01 -41.09 -28.91
CA LEU A 8 19.22 -40.27 -28.00
C LEU A 8 20.00 -39.00 -27.65
N LEU A 9 19.56 -37.85 -28.15
CA LEU A 9 19.96 -36.55 -27.63
C LEU A 9 19.19 -36.28 -26.33
N LEU A 10 19.83 -36.55 -25.18
CA LEU A 10 19.36 -36.02 -23.90
C LEU A 10 19.55 -34.50 -23.90
N PHE A 11 18.46 -33.75 -24.06
CA PHE A 11 18.41 -32.36 -23.62
C PHE A 11 18.40 -32.35 -22.09
N GLY A 12 19.59 -32.32 -21.50
CA GLY A 12 19.76 -31.96 -20.10
C GLY A 12 19.31 -30.51 -19.93
N ALA A 13 18.16 -30.31 -19.29
CA ALA A 13 17.77 -29.00 -18.78
C ALA A 13 18.77 -28.63 -17.68
N VAL A 14 19.82 -27.90 -18.06
CA VAL A 14 20.70 -27.24 -17.10
C VAL A 14 19.83 -26.20 -16.38
N THR A 15 19.41 -26.50 -15.17
CA THR A 15 18.93 -25.51 -14.21
C THR A 15 20.12 -24.64 -13.83
N LEU A 16 20.47 -23.68 -14.69
CA LEU A 16 21.32 -22.57 -14.32
C LEU A 16 20.61 -21.85 -13.16
N GLY A 17 21.02 -22.18 -11.94
CA GLY A 17 20.67 -21.39 -10.76
C GLY A 17 21.00 -19.94 -11.09
N ARG A 18 19.97 -19.08 -11.11
CA ARG A 18 20.15 -17.66 -11.40
C ARG A 18 21.26 -17.12 -10.47
N PRO A 19 22.27 -16.40 -10.99
CA PRO A 19 23.27 -15.78 -10.15
C PRO A 19 22.55 -14.91 -9.09
N GLY A 20 22.91 -15.11 -7.83
CA GLY A 20 22.16 -14.60 -6.68
C GLY A 20 21.98 -13.09 -6.71
N GLY A 21 20.76 -12.62 -6.92
CA GLY A 21 20.45 -11.20 -6.96
C GLY A 21 19.13 -10.91 -7.67
N VAL A 22 18.73 -9.64 -7.62
CA VAL A 22 17.55 -9.14 -8.31
C VAL A 22 17.80 -9.09 -9.82
N ASN A 23 16.82 -9.51 -10.61
CA ASN A 23 16.84 -9.46 -12.07
C ASN A 23 16.44 -8.06 -12.55
N ASP A 24 17.41 -7.15 -12.65
CA ASP A 24 17.19 -5.75 -13.10
C ASP A 24 16.50 -5.65 -14.48
N ALA A 25 16.81 -6.58 -15.38
CA ALA A 25 16.21 -6.65 -16.70
C ALA A 25 14.69 -6.94 -16.64
N ALA A 26 14.24 -7.72 -15.64
CA ALA A 26 12.81 -7.96 -15.42
C ALA A 26 12.07 -6.72 -14.90
N ILE A 27 12.76 -5.82 -14.19
CA ILE A 27 12.17 -4.57 -13.68
C ILE A 27 12.03 -3.55 -14.81
N THR A 28 13.10 -3.38 -15.59
CA THR A 28 13.25 -2.33 -16.60
C THR A 28 12.69 -2.70 -17.98
N GLY A 29 12.64 -3.99 -18.32
CA GLY A 29 12.16 -4.48 -19.60
C GLY A 29 10.66 -4.23 -19.83
N ALA A 30 10.20 -4.36 -21.08
CA ALA A 30 8.80 -4.08 -21.42
C ALA A 30 7.80 -5.12 -20.86
N GLY A 31 8.21 -6.39 -20.82
CA GLY A 31 7.39 -7.50 -20.33
C GLY A 31 7.25 -7.56 -18.81
N TYR A 32 6.48 -8.52 -18.34
CA TYR A 32 6.35 -8.86 -16.92
C TYR A 32 6.57 -10.36 -16.77
N PRO A 33 7.50 -10.80 -15.91
CA PRO A 33 7.62 -12.21 -15.57
C PRO A 33 6.29 -12.81 -15.13
N ALA A 34 6.04 -14.05 -15.54
CA ALA A 34 4.82 -14.77 -15.16
C ALA A 34 4.81 -15.09 -13.67
N LYS A 35 5.97 -15.35 -13.07
CA LYS A 35 6.15 -15.67 -11.65
C LYS A 35 6.85 -14.55 -10.89
N LEU A 36 6.54 -14.42 -9.61
CA LEU A 36 7.21 -13.45 -8.73
C LEU A 36 8.67 -13.85 -8.46
N SER A 37 8.95 -15.15 -8.35
CA SER A 37 10.31 -15.68 -8.18
C SER A 37 11.29 -15.25 -9.28
N ASP A 38 10.81 -14.98 -10.49
CA ASP A 38 11.64 -14.59 -11.63
C ASP A 38 12.32 -13.22 -11.50
N TYR A 39 11.86 -12.39 -10.56
CA TYR A 39 12.53 -11.13 -10.21
C TYR A 39 13.73 -11.32 -9.29
N GLY A 40 13.84 -12.44 -8.57
CA GLY A 40 14.97 -12.69 -7.67
C GLY A 40 15.00 -11.79 -6.42
N PHE A 41 13.88 -11.21 -5.99
CA PHE A 41 13.82 -10.35 -4.79
C PHE A 41 14.14 -11.08 -3.48
N PHE A 42 13.96 -12.39 -3.44
CA PHE A 42 14.05 -13.19 -2.23
C PHE A 42 14.90 -14.44 -2.46
N SER A 43 15.79 -14.75 -1.53
CA SER A 43 16.55 -16.01 -1.51
C SER A 43 15.68 -17.18 -1.07
N ASP A 44 14.71 -16.90 -0.20
CA ASP A 44 13.59 -17.78 0.14
C ASP A 44 12.28 -17.01 -0.05
N LEU A 45 11.59 -17.29 -1.16
CA LEU A 45 10.31 -16.65 -1.48
C LEU A 45 9.20 -17.06 -0.52
N LYS A 46 9.21 -18.29 0.01
CA LYS A 46 8.17 -18.77 0.93
C LYS A 46 8.29 -18.12 2.30
N ALA A 47 9.50 -17.77 2.74
CA ALA A 47 9.71 -16.95 3.94
C ALA A 47 9.72 -15.44 3.65
N ARG A 48 9.88 -15.05 2.36
CA ARG A 48 10.18 -13.67 1.91
C ARG A 48 11.46 -13.14 2.55
N THR A 49 12.49 -14.00 2.61
CA THR A 49 13.84 -13.63 3.05
C THR A 49 14.51 -12.81 1.93
N PRO A 50 14.74 -11.51 2.14
CA PRO A 50 15.22 -10.64 1.07
C PRO A 50 16.67 -10.95 0.69
N VAL A 51 17.00 -10.78 -0.60
CA VAL A 51 18.40 -10.76 -1.04
C VAL A 51 19.06 -9.41 -0.72
N ALA A 52 20.37 -9.29 -0.98
CA ALA A 52 21.09 -8.04 -0.83
C ALA A 52 20.39 -6.88 -1.58
N ARG A 53 20.39 -5.69 -0.97
CA ARG A 53 19.73 -4.47 -1.46
C ARG A 53 18.20 -4.52 -1.55
N VAL A 54 17.56 -5.59 -1.09
CA VAL A 54 16.12 -5.63 -0.83
C VAL A 54 15.93 -5.40 0.67
N ILE A 55 15.43 -4.24 1.08
CA ILE A 55 15.30 -3.88 2.49
C ILE A 55 13.84 -3.85 2.90
N GLY A 56 13.51 -4.64 3.92
CA GLY A 56 12.18 -4.63 4.55
C GLY A 56 11.92 -3.34 5.31
N TYR A 57 10.68 -2.85 5.24
CA TYR A 57 10.23 -1.69 6.02
C TYR A 57 8.76 -1.82 6.41
N ASP A 58 8.36 -1.07 7.42
CA ASP A 58 6.98 -0.85 7.80
C ASP A 58 6.66 0.65 7.83
N LEU A 59 5.42 0.98 8.18
CA LEU A 59 4.94 2.35 8.29
C LEU A 59 4.43 2.56 9.71
N GLU A 60 4.73 3.71 10.30
CA GLU A 60 4.26 4.07 11.65
C GLU A 60 2.74 3.92 11.80
N THR A 61 2.03 4.41 10.78
CA THR A 61 0.59 4.24 10.60
C THR A 61 0.37 3.68 9.20
N ALA A 62 -0.10 2.43 9.12
CA ALA A 62 -0.30 1.72 7.87
C ALA A 62 -1.73 1.88 7.34
N LEU A 63 -1.87 1.99 6.01
CA LEU A 63 -3.17 1.99 5.36
C LEU A 63 -3.94 0.68 5.65
N PHE A 64 -5.24 0.83 5.85
CA PHE A 64 -6.18 -0.27 6.04
C PHE A 64 -6.48 -0.96 4.71
N SER A 65 -6.58 -2.29 4.72
CA SER A 65 -7.03 -3.10 3.58
C SER A 65 -7.56 -4.43 4.11
N ASP A 66 -8.82 -4.45 4.52
CA ASP A 66 -9.48 -5.66 5.05
C ASP A 66 -8.70 -6.40 6.13
N TYR A 67 -8.12 -5.67 7.09
CA TYR A 67 -7.27 -6.21 8.14
C TYR A 67 -6.06 -7.04 7.66
N ALA A 68 -5.74 -7.03 6.36
CA ALA A 68 -4.58 -7.74 5.83
C ALA A 68 -3.28 -7.17 6.42
N GLU A 69 -2.45 -8.07 6.94
CA GLU A 69 -1.06 -7.80 7.26
C GLU A 69 -0.27 -7.51 5.98
N LYS A 70 0.74 -6.64 6.08
CA LYS A 70 1.47 -6.12 4.93
C LYS A 70 2.97 -6.21 5.17
N GLN A 71 3.65 -7.04 4.40
CA GLN A 71 5.10 -7.05 4.31
C GLN A 71 5.54 -6.14 3.16
N ARG A 72 6.49 -5.24 3.39
CA ARG A 72 6.94 -4.28 2.38
C ARG A 72 8.45 -4.32 2.25
N PHE A 73 8.93 -4.18 1.02
CA PHE A 73 10.34 -4.13 0.70
C PHE A 73 10.62 -3.03 -0.32
N ILE A 74 11.79 -2.42 -0.19
CA ILE A 74 12.36 -1.48 -1.15
C ILE A 74 13.56 -2.15 -1.81
N TYR A 75 13.63 -2.03 -3.13
CA TYR A 75 14.81 -2.36 -3.91
C TYR A 75 15.27 -1.14 -4.70
N VAL A 76 16.57 -0.85 -4.66
CA VAL A 76 17.24 0.14 -5.51
C VAL A 76 18.42 -0.55 -6.21
N PRO A 77 18.58 -0.40 -7.53
CA PRO A 77 19.64 -1.08 -8.29
C PRO A 77 21.03 -0.67 -7.81
N GLY A 78 22.01 -1.55 -8.04
CA GLY A 78 23.42 -1.27 -7.71
C GLY A 78 23.94 -0.02 -8.43
N GLY A 79 24.76 0.78 -7.74
CA GLY A 79 25.32 2.03 -8.30
C GLY A 79 24.35 3.22 -8.33
N ALA A 80 23.09 3.03 -7.92
CA ALA A 80 22.11 4.11 -7.79
C ALA A 80 21.64 4.26 -6.34
N VAL A 81 21.06 5.43 -6.04
CA VAL A 81 20.53 5.79 -4.72
C VAL A 81 19.25 6.61 -4.91
N ALA A 82 18.24 6.37 -4.06
CA ALA A 82 17.07 7.23 -4.02
C ALA A 82 17.39 8.54 -3.29
N LYS A 83 16.76 9.64 -3.71
CA LYS A 83 16.92 10.94 -3.03
C LYS A 83 15.84 11.13 -1.98
N TYR A 84 16.26 11.56 -0.81
CA TYR A 84 15.38 11.95 0.28
C TYR A 84 14.49 13.12 -0.12
N ASP A 85 13.23 13.06 0.32
CA ASP A 85 12.26 14.14 0.24
C ASP A 85 11.55 14.22 1.61
N ALA A 86 11.53 15.41 2.21
CA ALA A 86 10.92 15.64 3.53
C ALA A 86 9.38 15.62 3.46
N GLU A 87 8.81 16.05 2.34
CA GLU A 87 7.36 16.24 2.16
C GLU A 87 6.76 15.13 1.28
N GLY A 88 7.46 14.75 0.24
CA GLY A 88 7.04 13.81 -0.77
C GLY A 88 7.48 12.36 -0.52
N VAL A 89 7.22 11.55 -1.53
CA VAL A 89 7.81 10.21 -1.66
C VAL A 89 9.26 10.40 -2.07
N PHE A 90 10.16 9.52 -1.60
CA PHE A 90 11.54 9.52 -2.07
C PHE A 90 11.63 9.44 -3.60
N ASP A 91 12.61 10.12 -4.17
CA ASP A 91 12.86 10.08 -5.61
C ASP A 91 13.67 8.83 -5.94
N PHE A 92 12.97 7.79 -6.39
CA PHE A 92 13.60 6.51 -6.75
C PHE A 92 14.15 6.52 -8.18
N PRO A 93 15.39 6.06 -8.39
CA PRO A 93 15.97 5.93 -9.73
C PRO A 93 15.29 4.82 -10.53
N VAL A 94 15.43 4.90 -11.86
CA VAL A 94 15.02 3.83 -12.79
C VAL A 94 15.68 2.51 -12.39
N GLY A 95 14.90 1.42 -12.45
CA GLY A 95 15.28 0.09 -11.97
C GLY A 95 14.88 -0.20 -10.52
N SER A 96 14.38 0.79 -9.77
CA SER A 96 13.86 0.55 -8.42
C SER A 96 12.56 -0.24 -8.42
N ALA A 97 12.32 -0.99 -7.34
CA ALA A 97 11.06 -1.69 -7.12
C ALA A 97 10.55 -1.50 -5.68
N LEU A 98 9.23 -1.33 -5.55
CA LEU A 98 8.54 -1.40 -4.27
C LEU A 98 7.67 -2.65 -4.27
N ILE A 99 7.90 -3.52 -3.30
CA ILE A 99 7.26 -4.83 -3.21
C ILE A 99 6.35 -4.80 -1.99
N LYS A 100 5.05 -5.07 -2.17
CA LYS A 100 4.09 -5.12 -1.07
C LYS A 100 3.30 -6.42 -1.13
N THR A 101 3.51 -7.29 -0.15
CA THR A 101 2.78 -8.55 0.01
C THR A 101 1.70 -8.40 1.07
N PHE A 102 0.48 -8.79 0.73
CA PHE A 102 -0.68 -8.78 1.62
C PHE A 102 -1.00 -10.21 2.03
N GLY A 103 -1.41 -10.40 3.27
CA GLY A 103 -1.76 -11.71 3.77
C GLY A 103 -2.40 -11.69 5.15
N TYR A 104 -2.68 -12.88 5.65
CA TYR A 104 -3.36 -13.09 6.93
C TYR A 104 -2.64 -14.15 7.75
N ARG A 105 -2.74 -14.06 9.07
CA ARG A 105 -2.25 -15.10 9.96
C ARG A 105 -3.26 -16.24 10.04
N GLN A 106 -2.81 -17.46 9.76
CA GLN A 106 -3.59 -18.68 9.91
C GLN A 106 -2.73 -19.70 10.65
N GLY A 107 -3.17 -20.14 11.84
CA GLY A 107 -2.38 -21.05 12.69
C GLY A 107 -1.01 -20.47 13.06
N GLY A 108 -0.91 -19.15 13.26
CA GLY A 108 0.35 -18.44 13.56
C GLY A 108 1.24 -18.13 12.34
N ALA A 109 1.05 -18.84 11.22
CA ALA A 109 1.81 -18.60 9.99
C ALA A 109 1.20 -17.47 9.15
N PHE A 110 2.05 -16.61 8.59
CA PHE A 110 1.62 -15.61 7.60
C PHE A 110 1.38 -16.29 6.26
N LYS A 111 0.14 -16.27 5.78
CA LYS A 111 -0.23 -16.73 4.45
C LYS A 111 -0.46 -15.55 3.53
N ALA A 112 0.42 -15.42 2.54
CA ALA A 112 0.31 -14.41 1.52
C ALA A 112 -0.87 -14.71 0.58
N VAL A 113 -1.57 -13.65 0.17
CA VAL A 113 -2.69 -13.68 -0.78
C VAL A 113 -2.27 -13.07 -2.10
N GLU A 114 -1.64 -11.89 -2.04
CA GLU A 114 -1.14 -11.19 -3.22
C GLU A 114 0.18 -10.46 -2.94
N THR A 115 0.93 -10.19 -4.01
CA THR A 115 2.04 -9.24 -4.01
C THR A 115 1.80 -8.21 -5.09
N ARG A 116 1.82 -6.92 -4.73
CA ARG A 116 1.76 -5.81 -5.68
C ARG A 116 3.15 -5.20 -5.82
N LEU A 117 3.61 -5.11 -7.07
CA LEU A 117 4.86 -4.46 -7.42
C LEU A 117 4.57 -3.07 -7.98
N LEU A 118 5.36 -2.07 -7.56
CA LEU A 118 5.57 -0.85 -8.32
C LEU A 118 7.00 -0.89 -8.86
N LEU A 119 7.14 -0.88 -10.19
CA LEU A 119 8.44 -0.94 -10.87
C LEU A 119 8.74 0.42 -11.49
N ARG A 120 9.89 1.02 -11.18
CA ARG A 120 10.33 2.29 -11.74
C ARG A 120 11.03 2.05 -13.08
N ARG A 121 10.29 2.21 -14.19
CA ARG A 121 10.85 2.13 -15.55
C ARG A 121 11.23 3.52 -16.06
N ALA A 122 11.94 3.58 -17.19
CA ALA A 122 12.29 4.83 -17.86
C ALA A 122 11.05 5.73 -18.09
N GLY A 123 9.95 5.12 -18.57
CA GLY A 123 8.69 5.82 -18.83
C GLY A 123 7.82 6.12 -17.59
N GLY A 124 8.28 5.81 -16.38
CA GLY A 124 7.50 6.02 -15.15
C GLY A 124 7.28 4.76 -14.31
N TRP A 125 6.45 4.86 -13.29
CA TRP A 125 6.06 3.72 -12.48
C TRP A 125 5.01 2.86 -13.18
N VAL A 126 5.18 1.55 -13.08
CA VAL A 126 4.16 0.58 -13.49
C VAL A 126 3.75 -0.28 -12.30
N ALA A 127 2.45 -0.49 -12.15
CA ALA A 127 1.87 -1.28 -11.06
C ALA A 127 1.45 -2.66 -11.57
N ILE A 128 1.90 -3.73 -10.91
CA ILE A 128 1.68 -5.10 -11.36
C ILE A 128 1.26 -6.00 -10.19
N PRO A 129 0.06 -6.60 -10.23
CA PRO A 129 -0.40 -7.53 -9.21
C PRO A 129 0.00 -8.98 -9.52
N TYR A 130 0.39 -9.70 -8.47
CA TYR A 130 0.66 -11.15 -8.46
C TYR A 130 -0.19 -11.81 -7.38
N VAL A 131 -0.70 -13.01 -7.63
CA VAL A 131 -1.56 -13.78 -6.70
C VAL A 131 -0.84 -15.06 -6.29
N TRP A 132 -0.76 -15.31 -4.99
CA TRP A 132 -0.07 -16.48 -4.46
C TRP A 132 -0.86 -17.76 -4.71
N ASN A 133 -0.15 -18.86 -4.95
CA ASN A 133 -0.75 -20.19 -5.00
C ASN A 133 -1.13 -20.69 -3.59
N ALA A 134 -1.93 -21.77 -3.54
CA ALA A 134 -2.42 -22.33 -2.29
C ALA A 134 -1.29 -22.83 -1.37
N GLU A 135 -0.18 -23.29 -1.96
CA GLU A 135 1.00 -23.79 -1.27
C GLU A 135 1.84 -22.66 -0.65
N GLY A 136 1.61 -21.40 -1.06
CA GLY A 136 2.38 -20.23 -0.64
C GLY A 136 3.83 -20.26 -1.12
N SER A 137 4.12 -20.96 -2.21
CA SER A 137 5.47 -21.18 -2.73
C SER A 137 5.89 -20.13 -3.76
N ASP A 138 4.95 -19.59 -4.53
CA ASP A 138 5.18 -18.52 -5.50
C ASP A 138 3.87 -17.76 -5.78
N ALA A 139 3.96 -16.70 -6.57
CA ALA A 139 2.81 -15.92 -7.02
C ALA A 139 2.83 -15.70 -8.54
N GLU A 140 1.66 -15.72 -9.15
CA GLU A 140 1.47 -15.60 -10.60
C GLU A 140 0.89 -14.25 -10.99
N LEU A 141 1.36 -13.72 -12.12
CA LEU A 141 0.90 -12.46 -12.68
C LEU A 141 -0.61 -12.45 -12.93
N LYS A 142 -1.32 -11.46 -12.36
CA LYS A 142 -2.78 -11.36 -12.49
C LYS A 142 -3.26 -10.00 -12.99
N ARG A 143 -2.88 -9.63 -14.21
CA ARG A 143 -3.18 -8.30 -14.80
C ARG A 143 -4.67 -7.92 -14.80
N ALA A 144 -5.55 -8.90 -15.02
CA ALA A 144 -7.01 -8.70 -15.03
C ALA A 144 -7.63 -8.56 -13.62
N GLY A 145 -6.82 -8.67 -12.56
CA GLY A 145 -7.31 -8.78 -11.20
C GLY A 145 -7.95 -10.14 -10.94
N THR A 146 -8.40 -10.35 -9.71
CA THR A 146 -9.18 -11.52 -9.31
C THR A 146 -9.86 -11.27 -7.98
N ARG A 147 -10.72 -12.21 -7.56
CA ARG A 147 -11.16 -12.29 -6.18
C ARG A 147 -10.66 -13.59 -5.56
N VAL A 148 -10.25 -13.54 -4.29
CA VAL A 148 -9.77 -14.68 -3.53
C VAL A 148 -10.65 -14.82 -2.29
N PRO A 149 -11.25 -15.99 -2.01
CA PRO A 149 -11.94 -16.20 -0.74
C PRO A 149 -10.92 -16.20 0.39
N VAL A 150 -11.16 -15.37 1.40
CA VAL A 150 -10.29 -15.26 2.58
C VAL A 150 -11.14 -15.34 3.84
N THR A 151 -10.67 -16.13 4.80
CA THR A 151 -11.19 -16.16 6.16
C THR A 151 -10.10 -15.75 7.14
N PHE A 152 -10.43 -14.87 8.07
CA PHE A 152 -9.52 -14.36 9.09
C PHE A 152 -10.28 -14.02 10.38
N THR A 153 -9.55 -13.91 11.49
CA THR A 153 -10.09 -13.41 12.76
C THR A 153 -9.73 -11.93 12.89
N ASP A 154 -10.73 -11.06 13.05
CA ASP A 154 -10.52 -9.63 13.26
C ASP A 154 -10.05 -9.33 14.71
N PRO A 155 -9.62 -8.09 15.02
CA PRO A 155 -9.13 -7.75 16.36
C PRO A 155 -10.18 -7.89 17.48
N SER A 156 -11.48 -7.93 17.17
CA SER A 156 -12.55 -8.20 18.15
C SER A 156 -12.67 -9.69 18.48
N GLY A 157 -11.96 -10.56 17.77
CA GLY A 157 -12.05 -12.01 17.89
C GLY A 157 -13.11 -12.64 16.97
N ALA A 158 -13.83 -11.85 16.18
CA ALA A 158 -14.83 -12.36 15.26
C ALA A 158 -14.19 -12.94 14.00
N VAL A 159 -14.67 -14.10 13.57
CA VAL A 159 -14.27 -14.71 12.29
C VAL A 159 -15.01 -14.01 11.15
N ARG A 160 -14.26 -13.51 10.17
CA ARG A 160 -14.75 -12.86 8.96
C ARG A 160 -14.41 -13.69 7.74
N SER A 161 -15.33 -13.75 6.79
CA SER A 161 -15.11 -14.32 5.46
C SER A 161 -15.44 -13.28 4.41
N ILE A 162 -14.50 -13.02 3.51
CA ILE A 162 -14.63 -12.00 2.46
C ILE A 162 -14.23 -12.54 1.09
N SER A 163 -14.78 -11.90 0.05
CA SER A 163 -14.29 -12.02 -1.32
C SER A 163 -13.22 -10.95 -1.55
N TYR A 164 -11.99 -11.24 -1.11
CA TYR A 164 -10.84 -10.34 -1.16
C TYR A 164 -10.55 -9.93 -2.60
N ALA A 165 -10.58 -8.62 -2.89
CA ALA A 165 -10.38 -8.09 -4.23
C ALA A 165 -8.90 -7.78 -4.49
N VAL A 166 -8.31 -8.53 -5.43
CA VAL A 166 -7.02 -8.19 -6.03
C VAL A 166 -7.29 -7.25 -7.21
N PRO A 167 -6.87 -5.98 -7.16
CA PRO A 167 -7.17 -5.02 -8.21
C PRO A 167 -6.49 -5.43 -9.51
N ASN A 168 -7.13 -5.11 -10.62
CA ASN A 168 -6.50 -5.24 -11.92
C ASN A 168 -5.42 -4.15 -12.11
N GLN A 169 -4.57 -4.32 -13.12
CA GLN A 169 -3.46 -3.42 -13.39
C GLN A 169 -3.92 -1.96 -13.62
N ASN A 170 -5.07 -1.74 -14.26
CA ASN A 170 -5.56 -0.39 -14.53
C ASN A 170 -6.12 0.27 -13.27
N GLN A 171 -6.82 -0.50 -12.43
CA GLN A 171 -7.35 -0.06 -11.13
C GLN A 171 -6.26 0.34 -10.14
N CYS A 172 -5.01 -0.05 -10.37
CA CYS A 172 -3.90 0.47 -9.56
C CYS A 172 -3.81 2.00 -9.63
N LYS A 173 -4.22 2.61 -10.76
CA LYS A 173 -4.23 4.06 -10.94
C LYS A 173 -5.27 4.75 -10.06
N ASP A 174 -6.33 4.06 -9.64
CA ASP A 174 -7.41 4.66 -8.85
C ASP A 174 -6.90 5.19 -7.50
N CYS A 175 -5.84 4.57 -6.96
CA CYS A 175 -5.14 5.07 -5.77
C CYS A 175 -3.79 5.72 -6.07
N HIS A 176 -3.09 5.27 -7.12
CA HIS A 176 -1.71 5.71 -7.40
C HIS A 176 -1.59 6.84 -8.43
N ALA A 177 -2.68 7.32 -9.01
CA ALA A 177 -2.63 8.44 -9.96
C ALA A 177 -2.48 9.79 -9.22
N LEU A 178 -1.43 10.53 -9.58
CA LEU A 178 -1.21 11.91 -9.16
C LEU A 178 -0.88 12.74 -10.41
N GLY A 179 -1.74 13.71 -10.74
CA GLY A 179 -1.57 14.53 -11.94
C GLY A 179 -1.45 13.73 -13.25
N GLY A 180 -2.19 12.60 -13.35
CA GLY A 180 -2.19 11.73 -14.52
C GLY A 180 -1.07 10.69 -14.58
N THR A 181 -0.17 10.66 -13.59
CA THR A 181 0.96 9.72 -13.54
C THR A 181 0.86 8.75 -12.35
N ILE A 182 1.32 7.52 -12.50
CA ILE A 182 1.40 6.57 -11.38
C ILE A 182 2.56 7.00 -10.48
N THR A 183 2.28 7.14 -9.18
CA THR A 183 3.27 7.46 -8.14
C THR A 183 3.11 6.53 -6.93
N PRO A 184 4.19 6.18 -6.21
CA PRO A 184 4.06 5.50 -4.92
C PRO A 184 3.34 6.37 -3.88
N ILE A 185 2.93 5.75 -2.78
CA ILE A 185 2.21 6.45 -1.69
C ILE A 185 3.00 6.40 -0.38
N GLY A 186 3.56 5.23 -0.06
CA GLY A 186 4.10 4.92 1.27
C GLY A 186 5.55 5.34 1.58
N PRO A 187 6.53 5.34 0.65
CA PRO A 187 7.92 5.66 0.98
C PRO A 187 8.16 7.17 1.18
N LYS A 188 7.54 7.74 2.21
CA LYS A 188 7.67 9.14 2.62
C LYS A 188 8.42 9.18 3.95
N ALA A 189 9.32 10.15 4.15
CA ALA A 189 10.15 10.26 5.35
C ALA A 189 9.32 10.12 6.65
N ARG A 190 8.20 10.85 6.73
CA ARG A 190 7.32 10.87 7.90
C ARG A 190 6.71 9.54 8.31
N TYR A 191 6.54 8.59 7.38
CA TYR A 191 6.00 7.28 7.71
C TYR A 191 7.07 6.29 8.15
N LEU A 192 8.33 6.54 7.78
CA LEU A 192 9.46 5.65 8.02
C LEU A 192 10.38 6.15 9.14
N ASN A 193 10.21 7.37 9.65
CA ASN A 193 11.07 7.92 10.69
C ASN A 193 10.81 7.31 12.09
N HIS A 194 10.99 6.00 12.21
CA HIS A 194 10.93 5.27 13.47
C HIS A 194 11.80 4.02 13.42
N GLY A 195 12.24 3.56 14.59
CA GLY A 195 13.03 2.34 14.73
C GLY A 195 14.30 2.32 13.87
N GLY A 196 14.86 3.48 13.51
CA GLY A 196 16.07 3.61 12.70
C GLY A 196 15.93 3.20 11.22
N GLN A 197 14.71 3.13 10.66
CA GLN A 197 14.49 2.65 9.29
C GLN A 197 15.19 3.51 8.24
N LEU A 198 15.10 4.85 8.33
CA LEU A 198 15.77 5.75 7.40
C LEU A 198 17.29 5.53 7.40
N GLN A 199 17.89 5.37 8.59
CA GLN A 199 19.32 5.10 8.73
C GLN A 199 19.70 3.73 8.15
N ARG A 200 18.84 2.71 8.28
CA ARG A 200 19.05 1.42 7.61
C ARG A 200 19.02 1.53 6.09
N LEU A 201 18.12 2.35 5.53
CA LEU A 201 18.08 2.59 4.08
C LEU A 201 19.34 3.30 3.58
N VAL A 202 19.87 4.27 4.34
CA VAL A 202 21.15 4.93 4.04
C VAL A 202 22.32 3.95 4.16
N ALA A 203 22.41 3.21 5.27
CA ALA A 203 23.48 2.22 5.49
C ALA A 203 23.47 1.10 4.44
N GLY A 204 22.30 0.75 3.91
CA GLY A 204 22.14 -0.20 2.80
C GLY A 204 22.44 0.39 1.41
N GLY A 205 22.72 1.69 1.32
CA GLY A 205 22.96 2.38 0.05
C GLY A 205 21.72 2.47 -0.85
N LEU A 206 20.52 2.56 -0.24
CA LEU A 206 19.24 2.74 -0.94
C LEU A 206 18.75 4.19 -0.91
N LEU A 207 19.13 4.96 0.11
CA LEU A 207 18.73 6.36 0.31
C LEU A 207 19.98 7.22 0.55
N ASP A 208 20.00 8.44 0.03
CA ASP A 208 21.17 9.33 0.07
C ASP A 208 21.43 9.94 1.46
N GLN A 209 20.36 10.25 2.21
CA GLN A 209 20.46 10.86 3.52
C GLN A 209 19.28 10.50 4.43
N ALA A 210 19.50 10.66 5.74
CA ALA A 210 18.49 10.52 6.79
C ALA A 210 18.71 11.62 7.84
N PRO A 211 18.19 12.84 7.60
CA PRO A 211 18.36 13.97 8.52
C PRO A 211 17.86 13.62 9.93
N LYS A 212 18.54 14.16 10.96
CA LYS A 212 18.18 13.89 12.37
C LYS A 212 16.79 14.43 12.74
N ASP A 213 16.38 15.50 12.05
CA ASP A 213 15.12 16.21 12.18
C ASP A 213 14.08 15.77 11.12
N ALA A 214 14.26 14.59 10.51
CA ALA A 214 13.26 14.04 9.59
C ALA A 214 11.86 14.06 10.24
N PRO A 215 10.80 14.40 9.49
CA PRO A 215 9.46 14.45 10.06
C PRO A 215 9.02 13.06 10.49
N ARG A 216 8.04 12.98 11.40
CA ARG A 216 7.41 11.73 11.82
C ARG A 216 5.92 11.94 12.00
N VAL A 217 5.12 11.01 11.50
CA VAL A 217 3.67 10.99 11.73
C VAL A 217 3.36 10.30 13.05
N ALA A 218 2.23 10.63 13.69
CA ALA A 218 1.78 9.87 14.86
C ALA A 218 1.37 8.43 14.49
N ARG A 219 1.51 7.52 15.44
CA ARG A 219 0.93 6.19 15.38
C ARG A 219 -0.56 6.27 15.74
N TRP A 220 -1.45 5.94 14.80
CA TRP A 220 -2.90 6.14 14.96
C TRP A 220 -3.50 5.40 16.17
N ASN A 221 -2.94 4.24 16.52
CA ASN A 221 -3.39 3.42 17.65
C ASN A 221 -2.55 3.59 18.92
N ASP A 222 -1.66 4.58 18.99
CA ASP A 222 -0.97 4.92 20.24
C ASP A 222 -1.84 5.86 21.08
N ALA A 223 -2.51 5.31 22.09
CA ALA A 223 -3.39 6.07 22.98
C ALA A 223 -2.70 7.20 23.77
N LYS A 224 -1.36 7.22 23.84
CA LYS A 224 -0.60 8.29 24.51
C LYS A 224 -0.40 9.53 23.63
N ALA A 225 -0.54 9.38 22.32
CA ALA A 225 -0.40 10.50 21.39
C ALA A 225 -1.67 11.36 21.37
N PRO A 226 -1.57 12.68 21.11
CA PRO A 226 -2.74 13.54 20.97
C PRO A 226 -3.74 13.02 19.93
N ILE A 227 -5.04 13.07 20.26
CA ILE A 227 -6.12 12.54 19.42
C ILE A 227 -6.09 13.13 18.00
N ASP A 228 -5.86 14.44 17.88
CA ASP A 228 -5.77 15.11 16.58
C ASP A 228 -4.62 14.57 15.73
N ALA A 229 -3.43 14.41 16.30
CA ALA A 229 -2.28 13.87 15.59
C ALA A 229 -2.55 12.44 15.09
N ARG A 230 -3.21 11.61 15.89
CA ARG A 230 -3.59 10.23 15.54
C ARG A 230 -4.63 10.19 14.42
N ALA A 231 -5.69 10.99 14.52
CA ALA A 231 -6.75 11.08 13.52
C ALA A 231 -6.23 11.62 12.18
N ARG A 232 -5.43 12.69 12.21
CA ARG A 232 -4.79 13.27 11.03
C ARG A 232 -3.81 12.30 10.37
N ALA A 233 -3.04 11.52 11.16
CA ALA A 233 -2.20 10.44 10.65
C ALA A 233 -2.99 9.35 9.92
N TYR A 234 -4.13 8.95 10.50
CA TYR A 234 -5.02 7.96 9.92
C TYR A 234 -5.61 8.44 8.58
N LEU A 235 -6.08 9.69 8.53
CA LEU A 235 -6.62 10.32 7.32
C LEU A 235 -5.54 10.50 6.24
N GLU A 236 -4.32 10.92 6.61
CA GLU A 236 -3.19 11.10 5.68
C GLU A 236 -2.89 9.79 4.93
N ILE A 237 -2.68 8.67 5.64
CA ILE A 237 -2.30 7.42 4.98
C ILE A 237 -3.46 6.78 4.19
N ASN A 238 -4.68 6.86 4.72
CA ASN A 238 -5.84 6.16 4.14
C ASN A 238 -6.57 6.97 3.07
N CYS A 239 -6.45 8.31 3.07
CA CYS A 239 -7.32 9.17 2.27
C CYS A 239 -6.57 10.24 1.47
N ALA A 240 -5.48 10.84 2.00
CA ALA A 240 -4.85 12.01 1.38
C ALA A 240 -4.23 11.75 -0.01
N HIS A 241 -3.90 10.50 -0.35
CA HIS A 241 -3.43 10.17 -1.69
C HIS A 241 -4.50 10.41 -2.78
N CYS A 242 -5.79 10.32 -2.43
CA CYS A 242 -6.91 10.73 -3.30
C CYS A 242 -7.38 12.16 -3.00
N HIS A 243 -7.44 12.51 -1.72
CA HIS A 243 -7.91 13.81 -1.21
C HIS A 243 -6.75 14.81 -1.10
N ASN A 244 -6.23 15.22 -2.25
CA ASN A 244 -5.26 16.30 -2.42
C ASN A 244 -5.53 17.03 -3.75
N PRO A 245 -4.95 18.22 -4.00
CA PRO A 245 -5.22 19.01 -5.22
C PRO A 245 -4.92 18.32 -6.56
N LYS A 246 -4.08 17.27 -6.57
CA LYS A 246 -3.71 16.51 -7.78
C LYS A 246 -4.25 15.08 -7.80
N GLY A 247 -4.99 14.69 -6.75
CA GLY A 247 -5.51 13.34 -6.56
C GLY A 247 -6.89 13.15 -7.21
N ALA A 248 -7.34 11.89 -7.24
CA ALA A 248 -8.60 11.50 -7.88
C ALA A 248 -9.84 12.19 -7.27
N ALA A 249 -9.79 12.55 -5.98
CA ALA A 249 -10.89 13.23 -5.29
C ALA A 249 -10.68 14.75 -5.19
N SER A 250 -9.78 15.33 -5.99
CA SER A 250 -9.46 16.78 -5.97
C SER A 250 -10.68 17.67 -6.16
N ASN A 251 -11.61 17.27 -7.03
CA ASN A 251 -12.87 17.98 -7.29
C ASN A 251 -13.81 18.08 -6.07
N SER A 252 -13.61 17.25 -5.04
CA SER A 252 -14.39 17.35 -3.79
C SER A 252 -14.02 18.60 -2.98
N GLY A 253 -12.82 19.16 -3.20
CA GLY A 253 -12.24 20.21 -2.37
C GLY A 253 -11.90 19.77 -0.94
N LEU A 254 -11.99 18.48 -0.62
CA LEU A 254 -11.56 17.90 0.65
C LEU A 254 -10.10 17.47 0.49
N PHE A 255 -9.23 18.08 1.30
CA PHE A 255 -7.79 17.90 1.25
C PHE A 255 -7.27 17.45 2.61
N LEU A 256 -6.73 16.24 2.65
CA LEU A 256 -6.42 15.53 3.90
C LEU A 256 -4.92 15.40 4.14
N GLU A 257 -4.09 16.17 3.41
CA GLU A 257 -2.65 16.13 3.63
C GLU A 257 -2.30 16.60 5.05
N LEU A 258 -1.31 15.96 5.68
CA LEU A 258 -0.97 16.20 7.09
C LEU A 258 -0.64 17.68 7.39
N TRP A 259 0.01 18.39 6.46
CA TRP A 259 0.37 19.81 6.60
C TRP A 259 -0.78 20.78 6.31
N ARG A 260 -1.94 20.30 5.85
CA ARG A 260 -3.11 21.16 5.59
C ARG A 260 -3.70 21.65 6.91
N THR A 261 -3.78 22.98 7.08
CA THR A 261 -4.31 23.60 8.30
C THR A 261 -5.63 24.35 8.10
N ASP A 262 -6.00 24.68 6.87
CA ASP A 262 -7.26 25.36 6.57
C ASP A 262 -8.46 24.47 6.95
N ALA A 263 -9.30 24.99 7.85
CA ALA A 263 -10.42 24.25 8.44
C ALA A 263 -11.42 23.76 7.39
N ASN A 264 -11.73 24.58 6.40
CA ASN A 264 -12.68 24.21 5.36
C ASN A 264 -12.10 23.12 4.44
N ALA A 265 -10.85 23.27 4.01
CA ALA A 265 -10.14 22.32 3.16
C ALA A 265 -10.02 20.94 3.81
N ILE A 266 -9.75 20.87 5.12
CA ILE A 266 -9.70 19.59 5.85
C ILE A 266 -11.08 19.00 6.15
N GLY A 267 -12.17 19.72 5.83
CA GLY A 267 -13.54 19.21 5.87
C GLY A 267 -14.42 19.77 6.99
N LEU A 268 -13.91 20.63 7.88
CA LEU A 268 -14.68 21.17 9.00
C LEU A 268 -15.76 22.13 8.49
N ARG A 269 -17.02 21.78 8.74
CA ARG A 269 -18.22 22.48 8.23
C ARG A 269 -18.19 22.69 6.71
N LYS A 270 -17.46 21.84 6.00
CA LYS A 270 -17.38 21.88 4.55
C LYS A 270 -18.59 21.15 3.97
N ARG A 271 -19.44 21.86 3.24
CA ARG A 271 -20.56 21.23 2.52
C ARG A 271 -20.06 20.32 1.38
N PRO A 272 -20.77 19.22 1.08
CA PRO A 272 -20.40 18.33 -0.01
C PRO A 272 -20.53 19.05 -1.36
N VAL A 273 -19.58 18.80 -2.26
CA VAL A 273 -19.65 19.28 -3.65
C VAL A 273 -20.22 18.19 -4.56
N ALA A 274 -19.73 16.96 -4.39
CA ALA A 274 -20.04 15.82 -5.26
C ALA A 274 -20.18 14.51 -4.45
N ALA A 275 -20.96 14.53 -3.38
CA ALA A 275 -21.14 13.34 -2.53
C ALA A 275 -22.32 12.44 -2.95
N GLY A 276 -23.36 12.99 -3.60
CA GLY A 276 -24.54 12.22 -4.01
C GLY A 276 -25.14 11.39 -2.86
N ARG A 277 -25.43 10.12 -3.12
CA ARG A 277 -25.86 9.14 -2.09
C ARG A 277 -24.85 8.98 -0.96
N GLY A 278 -23.56 9.17 -1.24
CA GLY A 278 -22.49 9.13 -0.26
C GLY A 278 -22.57 10.24 0.80
N SER A 279 -23.43 11.26 0.62
CA SER A 279 -23.68 12.25 1.69
C SER A 279 -24.46 11.68 2.87
N GLY A 280 -25.26 10.62 2.67
CA GLY A 280 -26.17 10.13 3.70
C GLY A 280 -27.23 11.16 4.16
N GLY A 281 -27.44 12.24 3.41
CA GLY A 281 -28.28 13.37 3.82
C GLY A 281 -27.61 14.32 4.83
N HIS A 282 -26.34 14.10 5.18
CA HIS A 282 -25.61 14.97 6.08
C HIS A 282 -25.13 16.26 5.38
N GLU A 283 -25.05 17.34 6.16
CA GLU A 283 -24.73 18.67 5.63
C GLU A 283 -23.22 18.89 5.44
N PHE A 284 -22.38 18.29 6.28
CA PHE A 284 -20.95 18.59 6.33
C PHE A 284 -20.07 17.35 6.22
N ALA A 285 -18.92 17.51 5.54
CA ALA A 285 -17.88 16.49 5.48
C ALA A 285 -17.48 16.04 6.89
N ILE A 286 -17.16 17.00 7.75
CA ILE A 286 -16.99 16.84 9.19
C ILE A 286 -17.86 17.89 9.89
N ALA A 287 -18.77 17.44 10.74
CA ALA A 287 -19.58 18.27 11.63
C ALA A 287 -18.96 18.23 13.04
N PRO A 288 -18.30 19.31 13.50
CA PRO A 288 -17.65 19.34 14.81
C PRO A 288 -18.62 18.98 15.95
N GLY A 289 -18.17 18.11 16.85
CA GLY A 289 -18.95 17.61 17.99
C GLY A 289 -20.08 16.64 17.63
N GLN A 290 -20.22 16.27 16.35
CA GLN A 290 -21.35 15.50 15.83
C GLN A 290 -20.90 14.45 14.79
N ALA A 291 -20.20 13.41 15.24
CA ALA A 291 -19.72 12.33 14.38
C ALA A 291 -20.86 11.67 13.58
N ASP A 292 -22.02 11.44 14.20
CA ASP A 292 -23.22 10.88 13.55
C ASP A 292 -23.79 11.74 12.42
N LYS A 293 -23.44 13.03 12.36
CA LYS A 293 -23.86 13.95 11.31
C LYS A 293 -22.75 14.26 10.31
N SER A 294 -21.65 13.52 10.35
CA SER A 294 -20.49 13.74 9.49
C SER A 294 -20.50 12.77 8.30
N ILE A 295 -20.47 13.31 7.08
CA ILE A 295 -20.39 12.51 5.84
C ILE A 295 -19.17 11.57 5.89
N LEU A 296 -18.05 12.02 6.45
CA LEU A 296 -16.82 11.23 6.55
C LEU A 296 -17.07 9.90 7.28
N ILE A 297 -17.74 9.94 8.43
CA ILE A 297 -18.03 8.75 9.25
C ILE A 297 -19.03 7.84 8.54
N TYR A 298 -20.13 8.42 8.01
CA TYR A 298 -21.13 7.66 7.25
C TYR A 298 -20.51 6.86 6.10
N ARG A 299 -19.60 7.47 5.32
CA ARG A 299 -18.91 6.78 4.22
C ARG A 299 -17.88 5.78 4.71
N LEU A 300 -17.15 6.09 5.78
CA LEU A 300 -16.13 5.20 6.35
C LEU A 300 -16.74 3.94 6.97
N GLU A 301 -17.97 4.00 7.47
CA GLU A 301 -18.68 2.87 8.10
C GLU A 301 -19.57 2.07 7.13
N SER A 302 -19.66 2.49 5.86
CA SER A 302 -20.45 1.77 4.86
C SER A 302 -19.61 0.79 4.04
N THR A 303 -20.18 -0.38 3.72
CA THR A 303 -19.63 -1.33 2.74
C THR A 303 -20.39 -1.32 1.40
N ASP A 304 -21.42 -0.48 1.26
CA ASP A 304 -22.12 -0.28 -0.02
C ASP A 304 -21.16 0.41 -1.01
N PRO A 305 -20.85 -0.18 -2.18
CA PRO A 305 -19.93 0.39 -3.16
C PRO A 305 -20.26 1.83 -3.61
N GLY A 306 -21.53 2.24 -3.56
CA GLY A 306 -21.96 3.59 -3.92
C GLY A 306 -21.79 4.64 -2.80
N ILE A 307 -21.39 4.21 -1.59
CA ILE A 307 -21.26 5.06 -0.40
C ILE A 307 -19.85 4.96 0.19
N ALA A 308 -19.31 3.75 0.28
CA ALA A 308 -18.09 3.39 0.97
C ALA A 308 -16.89 4.25 0.57
N MET A 309 -16.08 4.63 1.56
CA MET A 309 -14.75 5.19 1.35
C MET A 309 -13.70 4.47 2.21
N PRO A 310 -12.51 4.14 1.65
CA PRO A 310 -12.18 4.18 0.22
C PRO A 310 -13.05 3.24 -0.62
N GLU A 311 -13.23 3.58 -1.91
CA GLU A 311 -14.08 2.84 -2.87
C GLU A 311 -13.51 1.46 -3.23
N LEU A 312 -12.19 1.29 -3.06
CA LEU A 312 -11.44 0.10 -3.45
C LEU A 312 -10.52 -0.35 -2.32
N GLY A 313 -10.17 -1.64 -2.36
CA GLY A 313 -9.21 -2.22 -1.41
C GLY A 313 -9.79 -2.54 -0.03
N ARG A 314 -11.12 -2.51 0.10
CA ARG A 314 -11.83 -3.02 1.28
C ARG A 314 -13.19 -3.63 0.95
N ALA A 315 -13.55 -4.67 1.68
CA ALA A 315 -14.87 -5.27 1.83
C ALA A 315 -15.39 -5.19 3.28
N THR A 316 -14.57 -4.72 4.21
CA THR A 316 -14.88 -4.55 5.64
C THR A 316 -14.68 -3.12 6.09
N VAL A 317 -15.32 -2.78 7.22
CA VAL A 317 -15.09 -1.53 7.94
C VAL A 317 -13.93 -1.72 8.90
N HIS A 318 -13.01 -0.76 8.93
CA HIS A 318 -12.01 -0.68 10.00
C HIS A 318 -12.66 -0.05 11.24
N ALA A 319 -13.21 -0.89 12.13
CA ALA A 319 -13.99 -0.43 13.28
C ALA A 319 -13.16 0.48 14.20
N GLU A 320 -11.90 0.15 14.42
CA GLU A 320 -10.99 0.88 15.30
C GLU A 320 -10.60 2.24 14.70
N GLY A 321 -10.40 2.29 13.38
CA GLY A 321 -10.15 3.54 12.67
C GLY A 321 -11.38 4.44 12.62
N ALA A 322 -12.57 3.87 12.46
CA ALA A 322 -13.82 4.62 12.55
C ALA A 322 -14.01 5.19 13.96
N ALA A 323 -13.85 4.37 15.00
CA ALA A 323 -13.94 4.81 16.40
C ALA A 323 -12.96 5.96 16.72
N LEU A 324 -11.70 5.87 16.26
CA LEU A 324 -10.72 6.96 16.40
C LEU A 324 -11.25 8.28 15.81
N LEU A 325 -11.81 8.24 14.60
CA LEU A 325 -12.29 9.45 13.94
C LEU A 325 -13.59 9.97 14.56
N ARG A 326 -14.45 9.10 15.09
CA ARG A 326 -15.62 9.52 15.88
C ARG A 326 -15.19 10.25 17.13
N GLU A 327 -14.30 9.67 17.93
CA GLU A 327 -13.72 10.30 19.13
C GLU A 327 -13.10 11.66 18.81
N TRP A 328 -12.34 11.74 17.71
CA TRP A 328 -11.73 12.99 17.26
C TRP A 328 -12.77 14.06 16.90
N ILE A 329 -13.85 13.69 16.19
CA ILE A 329 -14.90 14.62 15.76
C ILE A 329 -15.77 15.06 16.95
N ASP A 330 -16.18 14.12 17.81
CA ASP A 330 -17.03 14.39 18.97
C ASP A 330 -16.30 15.22 20.04
N GLY A 331 -14.97 15.11 20.11
CA GLY A 331 -14.12 15.94 20.97
C GLY A 331 -13.92 17.38 20.48
N MET A 332 -14.38 17.73 19.27
CA MET A 332 -14.29 19.10 18.77
C MET A 332 -15.37 19.99 19.40
N PRO A 333 -15.10 21.29 19.63
CA PRO A 333 -16.14 22.22 20.05
C PRO A 333 -17.30 22.23 19.05
N ALA A 334 -18.49 21.85 19.51
CA ALA A 334 -19.71 22.06 18.76
C ALA A 334 -19.89 23.57 18.57
N SER A 335 -20.00 24.02 17.32
CA SER A 335 -20.28 25.41 16.98
C SER A 335 -21.75 25.73 17.09
#